data_AF-A0A5K0YES0-F1
#
_entry.id   AF-A0A5K0YES0-F1
#
_cell.length_a   1.000
_cell.length_b   1.000
_cell.length_c   1.000
_cell.angle_alpha   90.00
_cell.angle_beta   90.00
_cell.angle_gamma   90.00
#
_symmetry.space_group_name_H-M   'P 1'
#
loop_
_entity.id
_entity.type
_entity.pdbx_description
1 polymer ?
#
loop_
_entity_poly.entity_id
_entity_poly.type
_entity_poly.pdbx_seq_one_letter_code
_entity_poly.pdbx_strand_id
1 'polypeptide(L)' 'IRRSSYHDVVRVGEIQRFLDVGGVQTYVINSARVLFLNERPQPRGGAAAAGKAAGGRACEVCGRSLLDSSRFCSLGCK' A
#
# COMPACT_ATOMS: atom_id res chain seq x y z
N ILE A 1 5.84 -20.98 -1.39
CA ILE A 1 5.80 -19.52 -1.08
C ILE A 1 7.21 -18.97 -1.28
N ARG A 2 7.49 -18.23 -2.36
CA ARG A 2 8.81 -17.61 -2.59
C ARG A 2 8.90 -16.35 -1.72
N ARG A 3 9.58 -16.43 -0.58
CA ARG A 3 9.94 -15.27 0.25
C ARG A 3 11.12 -14.57 -0.42
N SER A 4 10.84 -13.56 -1.24
CA SER A 4 11.83 -12.52 -1.52
C SER A 4 11.68 -11.45 -0.45
N SER A 5 12.80 -11.00 0.10
CA SER A 5 12.96 -10.36 1.40
C SER A 5 12.33 -8.96 1.61
N TYR A 6 11.24 -8.61 0.93
CA TYR A 6 10.63 -7.29 1.06
C TYR A 6 9.10 -7.38 1.09
N HIS A 7 8.58 -7.41 2.33
CA HIS A 7 7.19 -7.22 2.73
C HIS A 7 6.17 -8.19 2.11
N ASP A 8 5.18 -8.60 2.90
CA ASP A 8 4.12 -9.48 2.44
C ASP A 8 3.35 -8.84 1.27
N VAL A 9 3.72 -9.15 0.02
CA VAL A 9 3.08 -8.62 -1.19
C VAL A 9 2.44 -9.73 -2.01
N VAL A 10 1.31 -9.41 -2.64
CA VAL A 10 0.57 -10.31 -3.53
C VAL A 10 0.36 -9.65 -4.88
N ARG A 11 0.35 -10.44 -5.95
CA ARG A 11 0.05 -9.93 -7.31
C ARG A 11 -1.44 -9.63 -7.43
N VAL A 12 -1.76 -8.49 -8.02
CA VAL A 12 -3.15 -8.05 -8.21
C VAL A 12 -3.97 -9.11 -8.96
N GLY A 13 -3.43 -9.65 -10.05
CA GLY A 13 -4.14 -10.64 -10.88
C GLY A 13 -4.44 -11.97 -10.19
N GLU A 14 -3.66 -12.34 -9.16
CA GLU A 14 -3.89 -13.57 -8.39
C GLU A 14 -5.02 -13.39 -7.38
N ILE A 15 -5.09 -12.22 -6.75
CA ILE A 15 -5.98 -11.99 -5.61
C ILE A 15 -7.32 -11.35 -6.00
N GLN A 16 -7.36 -10.59 -7.10
CA GLN A 16 -8.56 -9.88 -7.58
C GLN A 16 -9.73 -10.84 -7.93
N ARG A 17 -9.45 -12.13 -8.16
CA ARG A 17 -10.46 -13.16 -8.40
C ARG A 17 -11.17 -13.62 -7.11
N PHE A 18 -10.56 -13.39 -5.95
CA PHE A 18 -11.03 -13.87 -4.65
C PHE A 18 -11.55 -12.74 -3.76
N LEU A 19 -11.05 -11.51 -3.95
CA LEU A 19 -11.49 -10.35 -3.19
C LEU A 19 -11.43 -9.06 -4.00
N ASP A 20 -12.28 -8.11 -3.65
CA ASP A 20 -12.23 -6.77 -4.21
C ASP A 20 -11.00 -6.02 -3.69
N VAL A 21 -10.10 -5.67 -4.60
CA VAL A 21 -8.89 -4.88 -4.32
C VAL A 21 -9.08 -3.38 -4.59
N GLY A 22 -10.30 -2.95 -4.94
CA GLY A 22 -10.64 -1.56 -5.19
C GLY A 22 -10.33 -0.65 -4.00
N GLY A 23 -9.75 0.51 -4.28
CA GLY A 23 -9.36 1.49 -3.27
C GLY A 23 -8.07 1.18 -2.51
N VAL A 24 -7.41 0.05 -2.78
CA VAL A 24 -6.10 -0.27 -2.19
C VAL A 24 -4.98 0.14 -3.14
N GLN A 25 -3.96 0.78 -2.58
CA GLN A 25 -2.81 1.26 -3.32
C GLN A 25 -2.03 0.11 -3.99
N THR A 26 -2.03 0.09 -5.32
CA THR A 26 -1.21 -0.83 -6.11
C THR A 26 0.16 -0.23 -6.40
N TYR A 27 1.19 -1.09 -6.44
CA TYR A 27 2.56 -0.73 -6.82
C TYR A 27 3.02 -1.57 -8.01
N VAL A 28 3.94 -1.05 -8.81
CA VAL A 28 4.64 -1.83 -9.85
C VAL A 28 6.02 -2.18 -9.31
N ILE A 29 6.30 -3.47 -9.11
CA ILE A 29 7.59 -3.97 -8.63
C ILE A 29 8.05 -5.07 -9.59
N ASN A 30 9.26 -4.95 -10.13
CA ASN A 30 9.81 -5.89 -11.12
C ASN A 30 8.81 -6.16 -12.26
N SER A 31 8.25 -5.07 -12.82
CA SER A 31 7.26 -5.10 -13.90
C SER A 31 5.93 -5.82 -13.57
N ALA A 32 5.66 -6.11 -12.29
CA ALA A 32 4.41 -6.72 -11.84
C ALA A 32 3.59 -5.77 -10.97
N ARG A 33 2.26 -5.77 -11.18
CA ARG A 33 1.34 -5.07 -10.28
C ARG A 33 1.13 -5.87 -9.00
N VAL A 34 1.44 -5.27 -7.87
CA VAL A 34 1.37 -5.88 -6.54
C VAL A 34 0.65 -4.99 -5.53
N LEU A 35 0.17 -5.63 -4.47
CA LEU A 35 -0.46 -5.03 -3.29
C LEU A 35 0.29 -5.50 -2.05
N PHE A 36 0.38 -4.66 -1.02
CA PHE A 36 0.85 -5.10 0.30
C PHE A 36 -0.30 -5.76 1.05
N LEU A 37 -0.02 -6.88 1.71
CA LEU A 37 -0.95 -7.55 2.60
C LEU A 37 -1.12 -6.76 3.89
N ASN A 38 -0.03 -6.32 4.50
CA ASN A 38 -0.04 -5.65 5.79
C ASN A 38 0.41 -4.19 5.71
N GLU A 39 0.05 -3.41 6.72
CA GLU A 39 0.66 -2.10 6.90
C GLU A 39 2.19 -2.21 6.94
N ARG A 40 2.86 -1.23 6.36
CA ARG A 40 4.32 -1.16 6.43
C ARG A 40 4.72 -0.25 7.59
N PRO A 41 5.79 -0.55 8.34
CA PRO A 41 6.36 0.42 9.26
C PRO A 41 6.78 1.66 8.48
N GLN A 42 6.36 2.85 8.93
CA GLN A 42 6.87 4.10 8.36
C GLN A 42 8.34 4.27 8.80
N PRO A 43 9.27 4.67 7.91
CA PRO A 43 10.62 4.98 8.33
C PRO A 43 10.60 6.11 9.36
N ARG A 44 10.97 5.81 10.61
CA ARG A 44 11.19 6.82 11.65
C ARG A 44 12.43 7.62 11.24
N GLY A 45 12.25 8.83 10.70
CA GLY A 45 13.38 9.77 10.53
C GLY A 45 13.44 10.59 9.24
N GLY A 46 12.47 10.54 8.35
CA GLY A 46 12.46 11.40 7.15
C GLY A 46 11.25 12.30 7.10
N ALA A 47 11.26 13.43 7.83
CA ALA A 47 10.50 14.67 7.59
C ALA A 47 9.08 14.61 6.96
N ALA A 48 8.31 13.54 7.15
CA ALA A 48 6.96 13.37 6.60
C ALA A 48 5.93 12.98 7.68
N ALA A 49 6.34 12.94 8.95
CA ALA A 49 5.45 12.78 10.10
C ALA A 49 4.86 14.11 10.61
N ALA A 50 5.18 15.25 9.99
CA ALA A 50 4.68 16.58 10.37
C ALA A 50 4.42 17.50 9.17
N GLY A 51 4.27 16.93 7.97
CA GLY A 51 3.93 17.68 6.78
C GLY A 51 2.61 17.16 6.27
N LYS A 52 1.54 17.95 6.42
CA LYS A 52 0.44 17.94 5.46
C LYS A 52 1.08 17.78 4.08
N ALA A 53 0.91 16.61 3.45
CA ALA A 53 1.13 16.54 2.02
C ALA A 53 0.06 17.47 1.45
N ALA A 54 0.48 18.69 1.11
CA ALA A 54 -0.34 19.68 0.45
C ALA A 54 -0.78 19.07 -0.89
N GLY A 55 -1.90 18.33 -0.87
CA GLY A 55 -2.47 17.64 -2.02
C GLY A 55 -2.64 16.12 -1.93
N GLY A 56 -1.96 15.41 -1.01
CA GLY A 56 -1.97 13.94 -1.00
C GLY A 56 -3.02 13.31 -0.08
N ARG A 57 -3.79 12.32 -0.57
CA ARG A 57 -4.72 11.53 0.26
C ARG A 57 -3.95 10.69 1.29
N ALA A 58 -4.50 10.52 2.49
CA ALA A 58 -3.95 9.65 3.53
C ALA A 58 -4.78 8.37 3.67
N CYS A 59 -4.15 7.29 4.10
CA CYS A 59 -4.82 6.04 4.40
C CYS A 59 -5.79 6.22 5.56
N GLU A 60 -7.03 5.76 5.38
CA GLU A 60 -8.10 5.90 6.37
C GLU A 60 -7.84 5.16 7.69
N VAL A 61 -6.92 4.17 7.71
CA VAL A 61 -6.60 3.35 8.88
C VAL A 61 -5.29 3.74 9.56
N CYS A 62 -4.18 3.79 8.81
CA CYS A 62 -2.86 4.03 9.40
C CYS A 62 -2.29 5.44 9.14
N GLY A 63 -3.05 6.32 8.48
CA GLY A 63 -2.64 7.70 8.18
C GLY A 63 -1.46 7.85 7.21
N ARG A 64 -1.00 6.75 6.60
CA ARG A 64 0.08 6.75 5.60
C ARG A 64 -0.34 7.51 4.35
N SER A 65 0.53 8.36 3.82
CA SER A 65 0.28 9.05 2.54
C SER A 65 0.09 8.06 1.38
N LEU A 66 -0.92 8.31 0.55
CA LEU A 66 -1.34 7.52 -0.61
C LEU A 66 -1.21 8.33 -1.90
N LEU A 67 -1.31 7.65 -3.04
CA LEU A 67 -1.54 8.30 -4.33
C LEU A 67 -3.03 8.65 -4.48
N ASP A 68 -3.34 9.67 -5.29
CA ASP A 68 -4.62 10.39 -5.29
C ASP A 68 -5.87 9.56 -5.63
N SER A 69 -5.72 8.29 -6.00
CA SER A 69 -6.83 7.37 -6.30
C SER A 69 -7.10 6.30 -5.24
N SER A 70 -6.27 6.20 -4.19
CA SER A 70 -6.37 5.13 -3.19
C SER A 70 -6.88 5.62 -1.83
N ARG A 71 -7.58 4.73 -1.11
CA ARG A 71 -8.11 4.93 0.26
C ARG A 71 -7.32 4.16 1.32
N PHE A 72 -6.70 3.04 0.92
CA PHE A 72 -5.96 2.15 1.81
C PHE A 72 -4.54 1.88 1.28
N CYS A 73 -3.55 1.72 2.17
CA CYS A 73 -2.17 1.45 1.77
C CYS A 73 -1.84 -0.03 1.54
N SER A 74 -2.68 -0.92 2.05
CA SER A 74 -2.51 -2.37 2.05
C SER A 74 -3.86 -3.06 2.23
N LEU A 75 -3.93 -4.37 1.96
CA LEU A 75 -5.14 -5.17 2.15
C LEU A 75 -5.58 -5.23 3.62
N GLY A 76 -4.64 -5.23 4.57
CA GLY A 76 -4.95 -5.23 6.01
C GLY A 76 -5.35 -3.87 6.56
N CYS A 77 -5.17 -2.79 5.77
CA CYS A 77 -5.79 -1.50 6.06
C CYS A 77 -7.15 -1.33 5.40
N LYS A 78 -7.54 -2.23 4.49
CA LYS A 78 -8.89 -2.29 3.92
C LYS A 78 -9.72 -3.26 4.76
#